data_AF-A0A1G0SMD1-F1
#
_entry.id   AF-A0A1G0SMD1-F1
#
_cell.length_a   1.000
_cell.length_b   1.000
_cell.length_c   1.000
_cell.angle_alpha   90.00
_cell.angle_beta   90.00
_cell.angle_gamma   90.00
#
_symmetry.space_group_name_H-M   'P 1'
#
loop_
_entity.id
_entity.type
_entity.pdbx_description
1 polymer ?
#
loop_
_entity_poly.entity_id
_entity_poly.type
_entity_poly.pdbx_seq_one_letter_code
_entity_poly.pdbx_strand_id
1 'polypeptide(L)'
;MKIRMCLLFFSLIVISCGKNYTSEEKEYISKIEKHRQKNDDFMKNNPDSPFNFKGKVHFEPLKYYEPDPNFVFKSELYGYNKKDTIVIFGTKGEERKVVRYGYVKLNYKDDELRVNVYEGTSKSGEKYFSIWFTDKTTGEETYGVGRYIDFELNPDKDFIYTIDFNLAYNPYCAYSPDYSCAIPTKEDYIALAIEAGEKNFH
;
A
#
# COMPACT_ATOMS: atom_id res chain seq x y z
N MET A 1 -36.88 47.95 -40.28
CA MET A 1 -35.52 47.63 -39.78
C MET A 1 -35.47 47.86 -38.28
N LYS A 2 -35.46 46.81 -37.45
CA LYS A 2 -34.80 46.76 -36.14
C LYS A 2 -34.78 45.31 -35.64
N ILE A 3 -33.61 44.94 -35.17
CA ILE A 3 -33.01 43.60 -35.05
C ILE A 3 -33.63 42.81 -33.90
N ARG A 4 -33.94 41.52 -34.12
CA ARG A 4 -34.25 40.54 -33.07
C ARG A 4 -32.92 40.08 -32.44
N MET A 5 -32.77 40.34 -31.15
CA MET A 5 -31.65 39.85 -30.33
C MET A 5 -31.99 38.44 -29.84
N CYS A 6 -31.39 37.40 -30.44
CA CYS A 6 -31.43 36.04 -29.91
C CYS A 6 -30.35 35.88 -28.85
N LEU A 7 -30.75 35.79 -27.58
CA LEU A 7 -29.89 35.36 -26.48
C LEU A 7 -29.69 33.84 -26.57
N LEU A 8 -28.51 33.42 -27.01
CA LEU A 8 -28.05 32.03 -26.95
C LEU A 8 -27.59 31.72 -25.52
N PHE A 9 -28.42 30.96 -24.78
CA PHE A 9 -28.00 30.31 -23.54
C PHE A 9 -27.02 29.18 -23.90
N PHE A 10 -25.72 29.44 -23.71
CA PHE A 10 -24.69 28.40 -23.82
C PHE A 10 -24.71 27.57 -22.53
N SER A 11 -25.47 26.48 -22.56
CA SER A 11 -25.46 25.46 -21.50
C SER A 11 -24.09 24.77 -21.48
N LEU A 12 -23.26 25.09 -20.48
CA LEU A 12 -22.03 24.36 -20.20
C LEU A 12 -22.42 22.97 -19.66
N ILE A 13 -22.45 21.97 -20.54
CA ILE A 13 -22.54 20.57 -20.13
C ILE A 13 -21.14 20.18 -19.63
N VAL A 14 -20.97 20.20 -18.31
CA VAL A 14 -19.78 19.66 -17.65
C VAL A 14 -19.91 18.14 -17.73
N ILE A 15 -19.29 17.54 -18.74
CA ILE A 15 -19.15 16.08 -18.83
C ILE A 15 -18.22 15.66 -17.70
N SER A 16 -18.81 15.28 -16.57
CA SER A 16 -18.08 14.65 -15.47
C SER A 16 -17.60 13.28 -15.94
N CYS A 17 -16.33 13.21 -16.35
CA CYS A 17 -15.61 11.94 -16.56
C CYS A 17 -15.33 11.28 -15.19
N GLY A 18 -16.37 10.92 -14.47
CA GLY A 18 -16.26 10.06 -13.30
C GLY A 18 -16.13 8.60 -13.72
N LYS A 19 -15.20 7.85 -13.10
CA LYS A 19 -15.19 6.38 -13.22
C LYS A 19 -16.56 5.85 -12.73
N ASN A 20 -17.23 5.05 -13.55
CA ASN A 20 -18.52 4.43 -13.20
C ASN A 20 -18.27 3.13 -12.43
N TYR A 21 -18.23 3.23 -11.10
CA TYR A 21 -18.08 2.08 -10.22
C TYR A 21 -19.40 1.32 -10.03
N THR A 22 -19.32 -0.01 -9.94
CA THR A 22 -20.39 -0.90 -9.50
C THR A 22 -20.77 -0.62 -8.04
N SER A 23 -21.91 -1.13 -7.58
CA SER A 23 -22.31 -0.99 -6.17
C SER A 23 -21.31 -1.65 -5.20
N GLU A 24 -20.75 -2.79 -5.60
CA GLU A 24 -19.75 -3.54 -4.82
C GLU A 24 -18.44 -2.75 -4.72
N GLU A 25 -17.99 -2.16 -5.83
CA GLU A 25 -16.80 -1.29 -5.84
C GLU A 25 -17.00 -0.04 -5.00
N LYS A 26 -18.19 0.59 -5.01
CA LYS A 26 -18.49 1.74 -4.15
C LYS A 26 -18.44 1.37 -2.67
N GLU A 27 -18.96 0.21 -2.30
CA GLU A 27 -18.87 -0.29 -0.93
C GLU A 27 -17.42 -0.53 -0.52
N TYR A 28 -16.63 -1.15 -1.40
CA TYR A 28 -15.20 -1.35 -1.21
C TYR A 28 -14.43 -0.03 -1.03
N ILE A 29 -14.65 0.95 -1.91
CA ILE A 29 -14.03 2.28 -1.83
C ILE A 29 -14.35 2.92 -0.48
N SER A 30 -15.63 2.87 -0.05
CA SER A 30 -16.03 3.39 1.27
C SER A 30 -15.35 2.66 2.44
N LYS A 31 -15.07 1.35 2.31
CA LYS A 31 -14.30 0.60 3.32
C LYS A 31 -12.85 1.09 3.39
N ILE A 32 -12.20 1.32 2.26
CA ILE A 32 -10.84 1.87 2.20
C ILE A 32 -10.78 3.27 2.80
N GLU A 33 -11.71 4.15 2.46
CA GLU A 33 -11.77 5.51 3.02
C GLU A 33 -11.94 5.49 4.55
N LYS A 34 -12.84 4.64 5.07
CA LYS A 34 -13.01 4.47 6.52
C LYS A 34 -11.77 3.90 7.18
N HIS A 35 -11.07 2.98 6.52
CA HIS A 35 -9.79 2.45 7.01
C HIS A 35 -8.74 3.57 7.10
N ARG A 36 -8.60 4.39 6.06
CA ARG A 36 -7.67 5.53 6.03
C ARG A 36 -7.98 6.58 7.10
N GLN A 37 -9.26 6.88 7.33
CA GLN A 37 -9.67 7.78 8.43
C GLN A 37 -9.22 7.24 9.80
N LYS A 38 -9.41 5.93 10.05
CA LYS A 38 -8.94 5.30 11.28
C LYS A 38 -7.41 5.30 11.39
N ASN A 39 -6.71 5.10 10.26
CA ASN A 39 -5.25 5.15 10.23
C ASN A 39 -4.76 6.57 10.57
N ASP A 40 -5.32 7.61 9.96
CA ASP A 40 -4.98 9.00 10.28
C ASP A 40 -5.27 9.34 11.75
N ASP A 41 -6.41 8.89 12.28
CA ASP A 41 -6.75 9.06 13.71
C ASP A 41 -5.73 8.37 14.62
N PHE A 42 -5.29 7.15 14.27
CA PHE A 42 -4.24 6.44 14.99
C PHE A 42 -2.91 7.19 14.91
N MET A 43 -2.47 7.54 13.70
CA MET A 43 -1.19 8.20 13.45
C MET A 43 -1.12 9.57 14.14
N LYS A 44 -2.24 10.29 14.22
CA LYS A 44 -2.32 11.56 14.93
C LYS A 44 -2.31 11.41 16.45
N ASN A 45 -3.11 10.49 17.01
CA ASN A 45 -3.47 10.54 18.43
C ASN A 45 -2.84 9.42 19.28
N ASN A 46 -2.43 8.30 18.67
CA ASN A 46 -1.94 7.16 19.43
C ASN A 46 -0.51 7.40 19.96
N PRO A 47 -0.18 7.09 21.22
CA PRO A 47 1.16 7.27 21.76
C PRO A 47 2.25 6.40 21.10
N ASP A 48 1.87 5.27 20.50
CA ASP A 48 2.77 4.35 19.81
C ASP A 48 2.97 4.70 18.32
N SER A 49 2.24 5.70 17.81
CA SER A 49 2.44 6.26 16.48
C SER A 49 3.84 6.85 16.32
N PRO A 50 4.46 6.77 15.13
CA PRO A 50 5.75 7.41 14.87
C PRO A 50 5.76 8.93 15.06
N PHE A 51 4.60 9.58 15.08
CA PHE A 51 4.48 11.03 15.31
C PHE A 51 4.53 11.42 16.80
N ASN A 52 4.19 10.48 17.68
CA ASN A 52 4.08 10.71 19.12
C ASN A 52 5.15 9.95 19.93
N PHE A 53 5.80 8.96 19.32
CA PHE A 53 6.84 8.16 19.95
C PHE A 53 8.20 8.88 19.96
N LYS A 54 8.78 9.06 21.15
CA LYS A 54 10.16 9.57 21.41
C LYS A 54 10.53 10.92 20.80
N GLY A 55 9.55 11.72 20.42
CA GLY A 55 9.71 13.10 19.97
C GLY A 55 8.42 13.54 19.30
N LYS A 56 8.16 14.85 19.22
CA LYS A 56 7.01 15.33 18.44
C LYS A 56 7.45 15.57 17.00
N VAL A 57 7.06 14.67 16.11
CA VAL A 57 7.06 14.95 14.67
C VAL A 57 5.75 15.67 14.36
N HIS A 58 5.79 16.68 13.49
CA HIS A 58 4.57 17.34 13.05
C HIS A 58 3.73 16.35 12.22
N PHE A 59 2.49 16.11 12.67
CA PHE A 59 1.53 15.30 11.93
C PHE A 59 0.80 16.15 10.90
N GLU A 60 0.75 15.64 9.67
CA GLU A 60 -0.18 16.06 8.62
C GLU A 60 -1.02 14.84 8.21
N PRO A 61 -2.27 15.02 7.74
CA PRO A 61 -3.05 13.92 7.17
C PRO A 61 -2.25 13.15 6.12
N LEU A 62 -2.33 11.82 6.15
CA LEU A 62 -1.56 11.00 5.24
C LEU A 62 -2.10 11.16 3.82
N LYS A 63 -1.19 11.13 2.84
CA LYS A 63 -1.52 11.27 1.42
C LYS A 63 -1.69 9.88 0.82
N TYR A 64 -2.74 9.68 0.05
CA TYR A 64 -3.04 8.40 -0.60
C TYR A 64 -3.40 8.61 -2.07
N TYR A 65 -3.25 7.58 -2.89
CA TYR A 65 -3.95 7.51 -4.17
C TYR A 65 -5.45 7.31 -3.94
N GLU A 66 -6.28 7.75 -4.89
CA GLU A 66 -7.70 7.39 -4.91
C GLU A 66 -7.85 5.86 -4.86
N PRO A 67 -8.79 5.31 -4.06
CA PRO A 67 -8.98 3.86 -4.01
C PRO A 67 -9.32 3.30 -5.41
N ASP A 68 -8.57 2.29 -5.85
CA ASP A 68 -8.75 1.67 -7.15
C ASP A 68 -8.87 0.13 -7.00
N PRO A 69 -10.08 -0.43 -7.22
CA PRO A 69 -10.33 -1.86 -7.15
C PRO A 69 -9.46 -2.73 -8.08
N ASN A 70 -8.87 -2.15 -9.14
CA ASN A 70 -8.01 -2.89 -10.06
C ASN A 70 -6.65 -3.29 -9.46
N PHE A 71 -6.30 -2.72 -8.30
CA PHE A 71 -5.11 -3.08 -7.53
C PHE A 71 -5.42 -4.05 -6.37
N VAL A 72 -6.57 -4.73 -6.44
CA VAL A 72 -6.93 -5.84 -5.56
C VAL A 72 -6.73 -7.16 -6.30
N PHE A 73 -5.76 -7.96 -5.85
CA PHE A 73 -5.40 -9.22 -6.48
C PHE A 73 -5.83 -10.40 -5.63
N LYS A 74 -6.14 -11.52 -6.29
CA LYS A 74 -6.37 -12.82 -5.65
C LYS A 74 -5.27 -13.79 -6.06
N SER A 75 -4.71 -14.50 -5.10
CA SER A 75 -3.63 -15.44 -5.36
C SER A 75 -3.57 -16.56 -4.33
N GLU A 76 -3.13 -17.73 -4.76
CA GLU A 76 -2.64 -18.74 -3.81
C GLU A 76 -1.30 -18.28 -3.20
N LEU A 77 -0.98 -18.80 -2.02
CA LEU A 77 0.36 -18.66 -1.45
C LEU A 77 1.26 -19.82 -1.91
N TYR A 78 2.23 -19.50 -2.75
CA TYR A 78 3.19 -20.48 -3.26
C TYR A 78 4.39 -20.57 -2.32
N GLY A 79 4.64 -21.76 -1.77
CA GLY A 79 5.82 -22.02 -0.96
C GLY A 79 7.07 -22.18 -1.80
N TYR A 80 8.22 -21.80 -1.25
CA TYR A 80 9.52 -22.20 -1.79
C TYR A 80 9.86 -23.63 -1.33
N ASN A 81 10.50 -24.42 -2.20
CA ASN A 81 10.95 -25.79 -1.88
C ASN A 81 11.83 -25.84 -0.62
N LYS A 82 12.58 -24.75 -0.37
CA LYS A 82 13.32 -24.52 0.86
C LYS A 82 12.93 -23.15 1.39
N LYS A 83 12.47 -23.11 2.65
CA LYS A 83 12.26 -21.84 3.35
C LYS A 83 13.64 -21.26 3.66
N ASP A 84 14.03 -20.28 2.88
CA ASP A 84 15.35 -19.66 3.00
C ASP A 84 15.27 -18.51 4.01
N THR A 85 16.03 -18.66 5.09
CA THR A 85 16.35 -17.52 5.97
C THR A 85 17.33 -16.64 5.23
N ILE A 86 16.91 -15.41 4.93
CA ILE A 86 17.75 -14.40 4.30
C ILE A 86 18.09 -13.30 5.30
N VAL A 87 19.16 -12.57 5.01
CA VAL A 87 19.51 -11.34 5.71
C VAL A 87 19.04 -10.17 4.85
N ILE A 88 18.24 -9.30 5.44
CA ILE A 88 17.93 -7.98 4.91
C ILE A 88 18.52 -6.92 5.82
N PHE A 89 18.67 -5.71 5.30
CA PHE A 89 19.15 -4.58 6.10
C PHE A 89 18.01 -3.69 6.53
N GLY A 90 18.17 -3.10 7.72
CA GLY A 90 17.38 -1.98 8.16
C GLY A 90 17.89 -0.67 7.59
N THR A 91 17.03 0.35 7.60
CA THR A 91 17.40 1.73 7.21
C THR A 91 18.49 2.34 8.10
N LYS A 92 18.76 1.77 9.28
CA LYS A 92 19.90 2.14 10.15
C LYS A 92 21.12 1.23 9.98
N GLY A 93 21.11 0.34 8.99
CA GLY A 93 22.24 -0.53 8.62
C GLY A 93 22.33 -1.83 9.42
N GLU A 94 21.41 -2.09 10.35
CA GLU A 94 21.41 -3.35 11.09
C GLU A 94 20.88 -4.52 10.26
N GLU A 95 21.43 -5.71 10.48
CA GLU A 95 20.93 -6.94 9.86
C GLU A 95 19.64 -7.43 10.50
N ARG A 96 18.74 -7.96 9.68
CA ARG A 96 17.53 -8.67 10.10
C ARG A 96 17.45 -10.01 9.40
N LYS A 97 17.30 -11.07 10.20
CA LYS A 97 17.05 -12.42 9.69
C LYS A 97 15.56 -12.60 9.52
N VAL A 98 15.14 -12.90 8.30
CA VAL A 98 13.73 -13.08 7.93
C VAL A 98 13.62 -14.34 7.09
N VAL A 99 12.48 -15.02 7.17
CA VAL A 99 12.23 -16.19 6.33
C VAL A 99 11.46 -15.74 5.11
N ARG A 100 11.98 -16.04 3.93
CA ARG A 100 11.20 -15.92 2.69
C ARG A 100 10.17 -17.04 2.67
N TYR A 101 8.96 -16.73 3.15
CA TYR A 101 7.95 -17.74 3.48
C TYR A 101 7.34 -18.36 2.22
N GLY A 102 7.11 -17.52 1.21
CA GLY A 102 6.51 -17.88 -0.06
C GLY A 102 6.38 -16.65 -0.94
N TYR A 103 5.57 -16.77 -1.99
CA TYR A 103 5.23 -15.66 -2.86
C TYR A 103 3.79 -15.77 -3.33
N VAL A 104 3.23 -14.63 -3.70
CA VAL A 104 1.93 -14.49 -4.36
C VAL A 104 2.15 -14.04 -5.80
N LYS A 105 1.21 -14.40 -6.67
CA LYS A 105 1.18 -13.98 -8.07
C LYS A 105 0.18 -12.85 -8.27
N LEU A 106 0.60 -11.79 -8.93
CA LEU A 106 -0.25 -10.70 -9.38
C LEU A 106 -0.44 -10.83 -10.88
N ASN A 107 -1.68 -11.06 -11.30
CA ASN A 107 -2.04 -11.07 -12.72
C ASN A 107 -2.54 -9.68 -13.08
N TYR A 108 -1.79 -8.95 -13.89
CA TYR A 108 -2.14 -7.59 -14.31
C TYR A 108 -1.87 -7.40 -15.81
N LYS A 109 -2.92 -7.12 -16.60
CA LYS A 109 -2.82 -6.89 -18.06
C LYS A 109 -1.97 -7.94 -18.78
N ASP A 110 -2.28 -9.21 -18.55
CA ASP A 110 -1.61 -10.40 -19.12
C ASP A 110 -0.19 -10.69 -18.61
N ASP A 111 0.38 -9.84 -17.74
CA ASP A 111 1.64 -10.12 -17.06
C ASP A 111 1.41 -10.83 -15.72
N GLU A 112 2.15 -11.92 -15.47
CA GLU A 112 2.26 -12.56 -14.16
C GLU A 112 3.49 -11.99 -13.43
N LEU A 113 3.24 -11.19 -12.38
CA LEU A 113 4.28 -10.67 -11.49
C LEU A 113 4.30 -11.49 -10.20
N ARG A 114 5.46 -11.58 -9.55
CA ARG A 114 5.62 -12.28 -8.26
C ARG A 114 6.02 -11.32 -7.18
N VAL A 115 5.45 -11.51 -6.00
CA VAL A 115 5.76 -10.71 -4.81
C VAL A 115 6.01 -11.63 -3.63
N ASN A 116 7.13 -11.43 -2.95
CA ASN A 116 7.52 -12.25 -1.82
C ASN A 116 6.66 -11.93 -0.58
N VAL A 117 6.35 -12.98 0.17
CA VAL A 117 5.80 -12.90 1.52
C VAL A 117 6.90 -13.31 2.49
N TYR A 118 7.20 -12.43 3.45
CA TYR A 118 8.21 -12.65 4.47
C TYR A 118 7.57 -13.00 5.80
N GLU A 119 8.17 -13.95 6.52
CA GLU A 119 7.91 -14.19 7.94
C GLU A 119 9.03 -13.51 8.76
N GLY A 120 8.63 -12.56 9.59
CA GLY A 120 9.50 -11.86 10.53
C GLY A 120 9.15 -12.19 11.98
N THR A 121 9.98 -11.72 12.89
CA THR A 121 9.74 -11.79 14.35
C THR A 121 9.79 -10.39 14.94
N SER A 122 8.74 -10.00 15.65
CA SER A 122 8.63 -8.72 16.32
C SER A 122 9.58 -8.65 17.52
N LYS A 123 9.69 -7.47 18.14
CA LYS A 123 10.44 -7.31 19.40
C LYS A 123 9.85 -8.11 20.57
N SER A 124 8.54 -8.38 20.55
CA SER A 124 7.85 -9.23 21.54
C SER A 124 8.06 -10.72 21.28
N GLY A 125 8.71 -11.11 20.19
CA GLY A 125 8.89 -12.51 19.79
C GLY A 125 7.73 -13.09 18.99
N GLU A 126 6.73 -12.27 18.64
CA GLU A 126 5.58 -12.69 17.84
C GLU A 126 5.94 -12.74 16.36
N LYS A 127 5.45 -13.78 15.69
CA LYS A 127 5.61 -13.88 14.23
C LYS A 127 4.64 -12.95 13.54
N TYR A 128 5.12 -12.32 12.47
CA TYR A 128 4.28 -11.54 11.56
C TYR A 128 4.63 -11.89 10.12
N PHE A 129 3.66 -11.69 9.21
CA PHE A 129 3.88 -11.86 7.79
C PHE A 129 3.65 -10.54 7.08
N SER A 130 4.52 -10.23 6.13
CA SER A 130 4.46 -8.96 5.42
C SER A 130 5.01 -9.10 4.02
N ILE A 131 4.41 -8.33 3.12
CA ILE A 131 4.93 -8.07 1.78
C ILE A 131 5.66 -6.73 1.87
N TRP A 132 6.92 -6.70 1.47
CA TRP A 132 7.67 -5.46 1.28
C TRP A 132 7.95 -5.33 -0.20
N PHE A 133 7.78 -4.14 -0.76
CA PHE A 133 7.96 -3.95 -2.19
C PHE A 133 8.43 -2.55 -2.55
N THR A 134 9.03 -2.49 -3.74
CA THR A 134 9.23 -1.25 -4.50
C THR A 134 8.56 -1.40 -5.85
N ASP A 135 8.21 -0.30 -6.49
CA ASP A 135 7.50 -0.29 -7.77
C ASP A 135 7.89 0.95 -8.59
N LYS A 136 7.29 1.15 -9.76
CA LYS A 136 7.63 2.29 -10.63
C LYS A 136 7.31 3.67 -10.01
N THR A 137 6.48 3.73 -8.97
CA THR A 137 6.15 4.97 -8.26
C THR A 137 7.14 5.30 -7.12
N THR A 138 7.98 4.33 -6.72
CA THR A 138 8.91 4.46 -5.59
C THR A 138 9.96 5.53 -5.85
N GLY A 139 10.09 6.49 -4.94
CA GLY A 139 11.04 7.61 -5.03
C GLY A 139 10.50 8.81 -5.82
N GLU A 140 9.45 8.64 -6.60
CA GLU A 140 8.80 9.70 -7.37
C GLU A 140 7.51 10.18 -6.67
N GLU A 141 6.58 9.26 -6.43
CA GLU A 141 5.26 9.54 -5.84
C GLU A 141 5.02 8.83 -4.52
N THR A 142 5.79 7.78 -4.23
CA THR A 142 5.70 6.96 -3.02
C THR A 142 7.07 6.83 -2.34
N TYR A 143 7.06 6.42 -1.06
CA TYR A 143 8.24 6.51 -0.19
C TYR A 143 9.46 5.80 -0.78
N GLY A 144 10.60 6.49 -0.82
CA GLY A 144 11.78 6.06 -1.57
C GLY A 144 12.42 4.75 -1.14
N VAL A 145 12.17 4.27 0.09
CA VAL A 145 12.64 2.95 0.54
C VAL A 145 11.70 1.83 0.07
N GLY A 146 10.43 2.15 -0.20
CA GLY A 146 9.38 1.18 -0.52
C GLY A 146 8.25 1.17 0.50
N ARG A 147 7.23 0.35 0.21
CA ARG A 147 5.97 0.26 0.97
C ARG A 147 5.69 -1.17 1.39
N TYR A 148 4.86 -1.32 2.41
CA TYR A 148 4.51 -2.62 2.98
C TYR A 148 3.03 -2.90 2.85
N ILE A 149 2.69 -4.19 2.84
CA ILE A 149 1.35 -4.71 3.07
C ILE A 149 1.45 -5.73 4.20
N ASP A 150 0.59 -5.61 5.20
CA ASP A 150 0.45 -6.64 6.22
C ASP A 150 -0.23 -7.87 5.61
N PHE A 151 0.37 -9.03 5.81
CA PHE A 151 -0.14 -10.28 5.27
C PHE A 151 -0.65 -11.15 6.41
N GLU A 152 -1.92 -11.52 6.38
CA GLU A 152 -2.50 -12.43 7.36
C GLU A 152 -2.62 -13.83 6.77
N LEU A 153 -2.04 -14.82 7.46
CA LEU A 153 -2.25 -16.22 7.10
C LEU A 153 -3.71 -16.61 7.38
N ASN A 154 -4.47 -16.82 6.31
CA ASN A 154 -5.84 -17.28 6.39
C ASN A 154 -5.87 -18.82 6.36
N PRO A 155 -6.57 -19.50 7.29
CA PRO A 155 -6.80 -20.95 7.24
C PRO A 155 -7.81 -21.38 6.15
N ASP A 156 -8.06 -20.55 5.13
CA ASP A 156 -8.99 -20.86 4.04
C ASP A 156 -8.61 -22.20 3.39
N LYS A 157 -9.64 -23.01 3.13
CA LYS A 157 -9.48 -24.34 2.51
C LYS A 157 -8.97 -24.24 1.08
N ASP A 158 -9.26 -23.14 0.40
CA ASP A 158 -8.84 -22.89 -0.97
C ASP A 158 -7.48 -22.16 -1.04
N PHE A 159 -6.92 -21.76 0.12
CA PHE A 159 -5.66 -21.03 0.24
C PHE A 159 -5.55 -19.77 -0.64
N ILE A 160 -6.69 -19.13 -0.95
CA ILE A 160 -6.74 -17.89 -1.73
C ILE A 160 -6.64 -16.67 -0.82
N TYR A 161 -5.63 -15.85 -1.08
CA TYR A 161 -5.34 -14.61 -0.38
C TYR A 161 -5.77 -13.41 -1.21
N THR A 162 -6.26 -12.37 -0.54
CA THR A 162 -6.51 -11.07 -1.16
C THR A 162 -5.34 -10.15 -0.87
N ILE A 163 -4.70 -9.65 -1.92
CA ILE A 163 -3.54 -8.77 -1.85
C ILE A 163 -4.03 -7.41 -2.34
N ASP A 164 -4.28 -6.52 -1.38
CA ASP A 164 -4.88 -5.22 -1.64
C ASP A 164 -3.83 -4.11 -1.50
N PHE A 165 -3.35 -3.59 -2.63
CA PHE A 165 -2.38 -2.50 -2.63
C PHE A 165 -2.99 -1.15 -2.21
N ASN A 166 -4.32 -1.01 -2.11
CA ASN A 166 -4.94 0.18 -1.53
C ASN A 166 -4.69 0.30 -0.02
N LEU A 167 -4.30 -0.82 0.62
CA LEU A 167 -3.86 -0.91 2.01
C LEU A 167 -2.33 -0.82 2.15
N ALA A 168 -1.58 -0.64 1.06
CA ALA A 168 -0.13 -0.47 1.14
C ALA A 168 0.22 0.82 1.89
N TYR A 169 1.11 0.72 2.86
CA TYR A 169 1.48 1.80 3.76
C TYR A 169 2.99 2.06 3.75
N ASN A 170 3.38 3.29 4.10
CA ASN A 170 4.77 3.65 4.31
C ASN A 170 5.21 3.16 5.70
N PRO A 171 6.40 2.56 5.81
CA PRO A 171 6.89 2.12 7.10
C PRO A 171 7.23 3.30 8.00
N TYR A 172 7.21 3.12 9.32
CA TYR A 172 7.34 4.23 10.29
C TYR A 172 8.57 5.13 10.16
N CYS A 173 9.67 4.63 9.60
CA CYS A 173 10.85 5.45 9.29
C CYS A 173 10.63 6.49 8.19
N ALA A 174 9.53 6.39 7.42
CA ALA A 174 9.10 7.44 6.51
C ALA A 174 8.64 8.70 7.24
N TYR A 175 8.21 8.55 8.49
CA TYR A 175 7.66 9.64 9.31
C TYR A 175 8.62 10.09 10.41
N SER A 176 9.40 9.17 10.98
CA SER A 176 10.29 9.47 12.12
C SER A 176 11.63 8.76 12.02
N PRO A 177 12.76 9.47 12.27
CA PRO A 177 14.09 8.88 12.26
C PRO A 177 14.35 7.93 13.42
N ASP A 178 13.44 7.81 14.40
CA ASP A 178 13.61 6.91 15.55
C ASP A 178 13.44 5.44 15.15
N TYR A 179 12.76 5.17 14.06
CA TYR A 179 12.48 3.83 13.57
C TYR A 179 13.53 3.36 12.58
N SER A 180 13.75 2.06 12.53
CA SER A 180 14.46 1.40 11.44
C SER A 180 13.52 0.42 10.79
N CYS A 181 13.44 0.39 9.47
CA CYS A 181 12.49 -0.46 8.73
C CYS A 181 13.20 -1.38 7.76
N ALA A 182 12.56 -2.49 7.41
CA ALA A 182 13.09 -3.48 6.48
C ALA A 182 13.25 -2.86 5.09
N ILE A 183 14.43 -2.94 4.50
CA ILE A 183 14.61 -2.49 3.11
C ILE A 183 14.16 -3.63 2.19
N PRO A 184 13.16 -3.43 1.31
CA PRO A 184 12.83 -4.40 0.28
C PRO A 184 14.07 -4.75 -0.54
N THR A 185 14.22 -6.03 -0.88
CA THR A 185 15.32 -6.52 -1.70
C THR A 185 15.09 -6.20 -3.17
N LYS A 186 16.10 -6.42 -4.02
CA LYS A 186 15.96 -6.24 -5.48
C LYS A 186 14.90 -7.16 -6.10
N GLU A 187 14.66 -8.32 -5.50
CA GLU A 187 13.65 -9.28 -5.96
C GLU A 187 12.23 -8.83 -5.61
N ASP A 188 12.10 -7.83 -4.73
CA ASP A 188 10.82 -7.25 -4.30
C ASP A 188 10.39 -6.06 -5.18
N TYR A 189 11.10 -5.81 -6.27
CA TYR A 189 10.73 -4.80 -7.25
C TYR A 189 9.62 -5.33 -8.18
N ILE A 190 8.49 -4.65 -8.16
CA ILE A 190 7.35 -4.91 -9.02
C ILE A 190 7.46 -3.99 -10.25
N ALA A 191 7.57 -4.57 -11.45
CA ALA A 191 7.72 -3.82 -12.71
C ALA A 191 6.43 -3.12 -13.19
N LEU A 192 5.57 -2.69 -12.27
CA LEU A 192 4.28 -2.03 -12.46
C LEU A 192 4.28 -0.70 -11.70
N ALA A 193 3.53 0.30 -12.18
CA ALA A 193 3.23 1.48 -11.37
C ALA A 193 2.04 1.15 -10.47
N ILE A 194 2.27 1.02 -9.18
CA ILE A 194 1.22 0.72 -8.20
C ILE A 194 0.65 2.03 -7.68
N GLU A 195 -0.31 2.58 -8.43
CA GLU A 195 -1.04 3.82 -8.14
C GLU A 195 -2.18 3.60 -7.13
N ALA A 196 -1.88 2.87 -6.04
CA ALA A 196 -2.78 2.56 -4.94
C ALA A 196 -2.04 2.66 -3.61
N GLY A 197 -2.76 2.93 -2.52
CA GLY A 197 -2.17 3.00 -1.16
C GLY A 197 -1.57 4.37 -0.82
N GLU A 198 -0.71 4.40 0.20
CA GLU A 198 -0.03 5.60 0.68
C GLU A 198 0.96 6.16 -0.35
N LYS A 199 0.99 7.49 -0.45
CA LYS A 199 1.95 8.31 -1.21
C LYS A 199 3.06 8.82 -0.31
N ASN A 200 4.02 9.51 -0.90
CA ASN A 200 5.04 10.26 -0.16
C ASN A 200 4.40 11.17 0.89
N PHE A 201 4.89 11.10 2.12
CA PHE A 201 4.48 12.01 3.19
C PHE A 201 5.10 13.40 2.99
N HIS A 202 6.40 13.42 2.72
CA HIS A 202 7.23 14.61 2.48
C HIS A 202 7.28 15.01 1.01
#